data_AF-A0A259S8Q0-F1
#
_entry.id   AF-A0A259S8Q0-F1
#
_cell.length_a   1.000
_cell.length_b   1.000
_cell.length_c   1.000
_cell.angle_alpha   90.00
_cell.angle_beta   90.00
_cell.angle_gamma   90.00
#
_symmetry.space_group_name_H-M   'P 1'
#
loop_
_entity.id
_entity.type
_entity.pdbx_description
1 polymer ?
#
loop_
_entity_poly.entity_id
_entity_poly.type
_entity_poly.pdbx_seq_one_letter_code
_entity_poly.pdbx_strand_id
1 'polypeptide(L)'
;MAGVTESSEQLARQEARFDTDVVEIAVVTGPNGVTGHRTEAGHLLGADELWTASIDLAAWVSLVPGSRQELHTKRAQLVRLVDKSELAVLRESIRRDQIYTLQVRQGNGYLSPSELTARNRLAEIGFAFDTVDEFLLVDILPPRAVAVLETVLAAQTTPQTFESSALGSMIEDRAVGWFTRRMPWFGREIEVSVDGASAPQMQKTTRTIATLADDADLWQTGAAAFAAQELCPLYNESWREDTTPLDADEFAARLRLLSIHVGSDDGSFSLEFDDDDMFGGHSIHLDGSLNGTFTNAGI
;
A
#
# COMPACT_ATOMS: atom_id res chain seq x y z
N MET A 1 -4.85 -35.07 -26.32
CA MET A 1 -5.30 -34.27 -25.16
C MET A 1 -4.38 -33.06 -25.10
N ALA A 2 -4.88 -31.89 -25.52
CA ALA A 2 -4.11 -30.65 -25.41
C ALA A 2 -4.02 -30.30 -23.92
N GLY A 3 -2.80 -30.10 -23.41
CA GLY A 3 -2.59 -29.70 -22.02
C GLY A 3 -3.27 -28.36 -21.77
N VAL A 4 -4.05 -28.26 -20.69
CA VAL A 4 -4.59 -26.99 -20.22
C VAL A 4 -3.39 -26.14 -19.81
N THR A 5 -3.27 -24.94 -20.38
CA THR A 5 -2.22 -24.00 -19.98
C THR A 5 -2.56 -23.40 -18.62
N GLU A 6 -1.55 -23.05 -17.83
CA GLU A 6 -1.70 -22.43 -16.52
C GLU A 6 -2.59 -21.17 -16.57
N SER A 7 -2.42 -20.33 -17.59
CA SER A 7 -3.26 -19.15 -17.83
C SER A 7 -4.72 -19.50 -18.11
N SER A 8 -5.00 -20.63 -18.77
CA SER A 8 -6.38 -21.10 -19.01
C SER A 8 -7.06 -21.52 -17.71
N GLU A 9 -6.32 -22.14 -16.79
CA GLU A 9 -6.85 -22.47 -15.47
C GLU A 9 -7.07 -21.21 -14.62
N GLN A 10 -6.16 -20.24 -14.68
CA GLN A 10 -6.32 -18.94 -13.99
C GLN A 10 -7.58 -18.21 -14.47
N LEU A 11 -7.81 -18.15 -15.78
CA LEU A 11 -9.02 -17.56 -16.36
C LEU A 11 -10.28 -18.31 -15.92
N ALA A 12 -10.26 -19.65 -15.96
CA ALA A 12 -11.41 -20.45 -15.51
C ALA A 12 -11.72 -20.24 -14.01
N ARG A 13 -10.69 -20.10 -13.17
CA ARG A 13 -10.85 -19.77 -11.75
C ARG A 13 -11.43 -18.38 -11.54
N GLN A 14 -11.00 -17.38 -12.31
CA GLN A 14 -11.59 -16.04 -12.26
C GLN A 14 -13.05 -16.09 -12.70
N GLU A 15 -13.36 -16.74 -13.82
CA GLU A 15 -14.71 -16.86 -14.36
C GLU A 15 -15.71 -17.45 -13.35
N ALA A 16 -15.30 -18.44 -12.55
CA ALA A 16 -16.14 -19.05 -11.52
C ALA A 16 -16.54 -18.09 -10.39
N ARG A 17 -15.79 -16.99 -10.18
CA ARG A 17 -16.01 -16.01 -9.11
C ARG A 17 -17.04 -14.93 -9.45
N PHE A 18 -17.45 -14.82 -10.71
CA PHE A 18 -18.32 -13.74 -11.18
C PHE A 18 -19.57 -14.28 -11.87
N ASP A 19 -20.71 -13.66 -11.58
CA ASP A 19 -21.97 -13.90 -12.29
C ASP A 19 -21.81 -13.70 -13.79
N THR A 20 -22.60 -14.40 -14.61
CA THR A 20 -22.50 -14.28 -16.08
C THR A 20 -23.07 -12.97 -16.62
N ASP A 21 -23.95 -12.32 -15.86
CA ASP A 21 -24.63 -11.11 -16.29
C ASP A 21 -23.70 -9.90 -16.28
N VAL A 22 -23.66 -9.20 -17.41
CA VAL A 22 -22.94 -7.93 -17.54
C VAL A 22 -23.87 -6.79 -17.19
N VAL A 23 -23.47 -5.99 -16.20
CA VAL A 23 -24.22 -4.83 -15.72
C VAL A 23 -23.40 -3.56 -15.90
N GLU A 24 -24.07 -2.43 -16.06
CA GLU A 24 -23.44 -1.12 -16.09
C GLU A 24 -23.47 -0.50 -14.69
N ILE A 25 -22.32 0.00 -14.25
CA ILE A 25 -22.18 0.75 -13.00
C ILE A 25 -21.42 2.06 -13.26
N ALA A 26 -21.70 3.07 -12.44
CA ALA A 26 -20.81 4.20 -12.29
C ALA A 26 -20.05 4.05 -10.97
N VAL A 27 -18.77 4.41 -10.95
CA VAL A 27 -17.89 4.22 -9.79
C VAL A 27 -17.07 5.47 -9.51
N VAL A 28 -16.64 5.64 -8.26
CA VAL A 28 -15.52 6.50 -7.86
C VAL A 28 -14.37 5.57 -7.47
N THR A 29 -13.23 5.67 -8.14
CA THR A 29 -12.02 4.92 -7.76
C THR A 29 -11.42 5.50 -6.48
N GLY A 30 -10.82 4.64 -5.65
CA GLY A 30 -10.15 5.01 -4.41
C GLY A 30 -8.88 5.86 -4.59
N PRO A 31 -8.16 6.13 -3.49
CA PRO A 31 -6.94 6.93 -3.46
C PRO A 31 -5.72 6.23 -4.06
N ASN A 32 -5.80 4.92 -4.26
CA ASN A 32 -4.77 4.09 -4.87
C ASN A 32 -5.10 3.83 -6.35
N GLY A 33 -4.07 3.83 -7.19
CA GLY A 33 -4.20 3.48 -8.60
C GLY A 33 -4.29 1.97 -8.81
N VAL A 34 -4.32 1.54 -10.08
CA VAL A 34 -4.33 0.10 -10.41
C VAL A 34 -3.04 -0.57 -9.94
N THR A 35 -3.18 -1.53 -9.04
CA THR A 35 -2.13 -2.42 -8.56
C THR A 35 -2.18 -3.73 -9.33
N GLY A 36 -1.07 -4.47 -9.31
CA GLY A 36 -0.98 -5.80 -9.92
C GLY A 36 -0.22 -6.74 -9.00
N HIS A 37 -0.79 -7.89 -8.72
CA HIS A 37 -0.13 -8.95 -7.95
C HIS A 37 -0.22 -10.29 -8.67
N ARG A 38 0.73 -11.17 -8.37
CA ARG A 38 0.74 -12.58 -8.82
C ARG A 38 0.28 -13.44 -7.67
N THR A 39 -0.59 -14.41 -7.95
CA THR A 39 -1.35 -15.13 -6.94
C THR A 39 -0.64 -16.37 -6.38
N GLU A 40 0.51 -16.79 -6.93
CA GLU A 40 1.30 -17.89 -6.35
C GLU A 40 2.72 -17.48 -5.91
N ALA A 41 3.02 -17.80 -4.65
CA ALA A 41 4.32 -17.63 -4.04
C ALA A 41 5.29 -18.71 -4.54
N GLY A 42 6.28 -18.34 -5.34
CA GLY A 42 7.36 -19.26 -5.72
C GLY A 42 8.28 -18.71 -6.80
N HIS A 43 9.54 -18.48 -6.44
CA HIS A 43 10.67 -18.01 -7.25
C HIS A 43 11.13 -18.94 -8.41
N LEU A 44 10.22 -19.62 -9.12
CA LEU A 44 10.58 -20.48 -10.26
C LEU A 44 9.51 -20.38 -11.35
N LEU A 45 9.43 -19.23 -12.04
CA LEU A 45 8.26 -18.88 -12.86
C LEU A 45 8.52 -19.04 -14.37
N GLY A 46 7.58 -19.70 -15.04
CA GLY A 46 7.42 -19.68 -16.49
C GLY A 46 6.88 -18.35 -17.02
N ALA A 47 6.95 -18.16 -18.34
CA ALA A 47 6.66 -16.89 -19.02
C ALA A 47 5.16 -16.54 -19.17
N ASP A 48 4.25 -17.45 -18.82
CA ASP A 48 2.83 -17.39 -19.22
C ASP A 48 1.85 -17.01 -18.08
N GLU A 49 2.33 -16.50 -16.94
CA GLU A 49 1.45 -16.18 -15.80
C GLU A 49 0.81 -14.79 -15.91
N LEU A 50 -0.51 -14.72 -15.66
CA LEU A 50 -1.29 -13.48 -15.68
C LEU A 50 -1.15 -12.70 -14.35
N TRP A 51 -1.36 -11.39 -14.42
CA TRP A 51 -1.44 -10.48 -13.30
C TRP A 51 -2.89 -10.30 -12.88
N THR A 52 -3.17 -10.36 -11.58
CA THR A 52 -4.43 -9.87 -11.04
C THR A 52 -4.31 -8.36 -10.88
N ALA A 53 -4.86 -7.62 -11.84
CA ALA A 53 -4.99 -6.18 -11.74
C ALA A 53 -6.20 -5.82 -10.88
N SER A 54 -6.02 -4.85 -9.99
CA SER A 54 -7.07 -4.43 -9.06
C SER A 54 -7.01 -2.93 -8.76
N ILE A 55 -8.16 -2.33 -8.51
CA ILE A 55 -8.28 -0.98 -7.94
C ILE A 55 -9.47 -0.92 -6.98
N ASP A 56 -9.27 -0.27 -5.83
CA ASP A 56 -10.35 -0.04 -4.87
C ASP A 56 -11.36 0.95 -5.41
N LEU A 57 -12.62 0.75 -5.05
CA LEU A 57 -13.72 1.65 -5.35
C LEU A 57 -14.20 2.29 -4.03
N ALA A 58 -14.24 3.62 -3.99
CA ALA A 58 -14.73 4.37 -2.85
C ALA A 58 -16.26 4.41 -2.80
N ALA A 59 -16.90 4.43 -3.97
CA ALA A 59 -18.34 4.30 -4.09
C ALA A 59 -18.75 3.80 -5.48
N TRP A 60 -19.96 3.27 -5.58
CA TRP A 60 -20.56 2.90 -6.86
C TRP A 60 -22.09 3.03 -6.85
N VAL A 61 -22.66 3.12 -8.05
CA VAL A 61 -24.11 3.19 -8.32
C VAL A 61 -24.43 2.27 -9.49
N SER A 62 -25.49 1.47 -9.36
CA SER A 62 -26.04 0.68 -10.47
C SER A 62 -26.69 1.60 -11.52
N LEU A 63 -26.36 1.38 -12.79
CA LEU A 63 -26.99 2.05 -13.94
C LEU A 63 -28.00 1.16 -14.66
N VAL A 64 -28.35 0.01 -14.08
CA VAL A 64 -29.34 -0.90 -14.65
C VAL A 64 -30.69 -0.18 -14.78
N PRO A 65 -31.33 -0.17 -15.96
CA PRO A 65 -32.61 0.51 -16.14
C PRO A 65 -33.67 0.01 -15.14
N GLY A 66 -34.31 0.93 -14.43
CA GLY A 66 -35.33 0.61 -13.42
C GLY A 66 -34.79 0.20 -12.05
N SER A 67 -33.46 0.12 -11.87
CA SER A 67 -32.87 -0.03 -10.53
C SER A 67 -32.98 1.28 -9.75
N ARG A 68 -33.01 1.18 -8.43
CA ARG A 68 -32.81 2.34 -7.56
C ARG A 68 -31.34 2.73 -7.69
N GLN A 69 -31.06 3.98 -8.08
CA GLN A 69 -29.70 4.54 -8.07
C GLN A 69 -29.23 4.76 -6.63
N GLU A 70 -29.08 3.67 -5.90
CA GLU A 70 -28.60 3.65 -4.53
C GLU A 70 -27.09 3.84 -4.51
N LEU A 71 -26.63 4.72 -3.64
CA LEU A 71 -25.20 4.94 -3.43
C LEU A 71 -24.66 3.84 -2.52
N HIS A 72 -23.71 3.07 -3.03
CA HIS A 72 -22.97 2.08 -2.25
C HIS A 72 -21.61 2.63 -1.87
N THR A 73 -21.28 2.64 -0.58
CA THR A 73 -19.99 3.11 -0.02
C THR A 73 -19.24 2.04 0.78
N LYS A 74 -19.72 0.78 0.74
CA LYS A 74 -19.00 -0.38 1.32
C LYS A 74 -17.75 -0.69 0.49
N ARG A 75 -16.78 -1.38 1.10
CA ARG A 75 -15.55 -1.81 0.40
C ARG A 75 -15.92 -2.59 -0.86
N ALA A 76 -15.42 -2.10 -1.98
CA ALA A 76 -15.59 -2.72 -3.27
C ALA A 76 -14.28 -2.62 -4.06
N GLN A 77 -14.03 -3.58 -4.94
CA GLN A 77 -12.85 -3.60 -5.80
C GLN A 77 -13.23 -3.97 -7.23
N LEU A 78 -12.56 -3.32 -8.18
CA LEU A 78 -12.60 -3.68 -9.59
C LEU A 78 -11.37 -4.52 -9.90
N VAL A 79 -11.56 -5.68 -10.53
CA VAL A 79 -10.48 -6.63 -10.83
C VAL A 79 -10.51 -7.12 -12.28
N ARG A 80 -9.36 -7.54 -12.79
CA ARG A 80 -9.22 -8.23 -14.08
C ARG A 80 -7.90 -9.01 -14.15
N LEU A 81 -7.92 -10.20 -14.75
CA LEU A 81 -6.66 -10.87 -15.12
C LEU A 81 -6.14 -10.28 -16.43
N VAL A 82 -4.87 -9.92 -16.45
CA VAL A 82 -4.22 -9.24 -17.57
C VAL A 82 -2.78 -9.72 -17.74
N ASP A 83 -2.25 -9.65 -18.95
CA ASP A 83 -0.80 -9.80 -19.13
C ASP A 83 -0.04 -8.52 -18.68
N LYS A 84 1.29 -8.56 -18.74
CA LYS A 84 2.15 -7.43 -18.31
C LYS A 84 1.91 -6.16 -19.14
N SER A 85 1.66 -6.29 -20.44
CA SER A 85 1.43 -5.16 -21.34
C SER A 85 0.04 -4.56 -21.11
N GLU A 86 -0.96 -5.41 -20.94
CA GLU A 86 -2.33 -5.02 -20.60
C GLU A 86 -2.40 -4.34 -19.22
N LEU A 87 -1.62 -4.81 -18.23
CA LEU A 87 -1.52 -4.14 -16.92
C LEU A 87 -1.02 -2.70 -17.05
N ALA A 88 -0.04 -2.45 -17.93
CA ALA A 88 0.46 -1.10 -18.18
C ALA A 88 -0.61 -0.21 -18.80
N VAL A 89 -1.34 -0.71 -19.80
CA VAL A 89 -2.47 0.00 -20.42
C VAL A 89 -3.57 0.28 -19.39
N LEU A 90 -3.89 -0.70 -18.53
CA LEU A 90 -4.94 -0.55 -17.53
C LEU A 90 -4.62 0.56 -16.53
N ARG A 91 -3.36 0.67 -16.09
CA ARG A 91 -2.87 1.74 -15.19
C ARG A 91 -3.03 3.14 -15.79
N GLU A 92 -2.91 3.27 -17.10
CA GLU A 92 -3.12 4.55 -17.79
C GLU A 92 -4.61 4.86 -17.98
N SER A 93 -5.42 3.82 -18.26
CA SER A 93 -6.84 3.96 -18.56
C SER A 93 -7.73 4.18 -17.32
N ILE A 94 -7.39 3.59 -16.18
CA ILE A 94 -8.12 3.72 -14.92
C ILE A 94 -7.17 4.30 -13.86
N ARG A 95 -7.35 5.59 -13.60
CA ARG A 95 -6.60 6.35 -12.59
C ARG A 95 -7.40 6.49 -11.30
N ARG A 96 -6.67 6.63 -10.18
CA ARG A 96 -7.21 6.96 -8.85
C ARG A 96 -8.03 8.26 -8.85
N ASP A 97 -8.89 8.41 -7.84
CA ASP A 97 -9.70 9.62 -7.62
C ASP A 97 -10.44 10.12 -8.88
N GLN A 98 -11.10 9.21 -9.60
CA GLN A 98 -11.85 9.53 -10.81
C GLN A 98 -13.18 8.79 -10.86
N ILE A 99 -14.11 9.34 -11.67
CA ILE A 99 -15.39 8.71 -11.96
C ILE A 99 -15.31 7.97 -13.30
N TYR A 100 -15.74 6.71 -13.31
CA TYR A 100 -15.88 5.92 -14.53
C TYR A 100 -17.29 5.35 -14.65
N THR A 101 -17.70 5.13 -15.90
CA THR A 101 -18.84 4.28 -16.24
C THR A 101 -18.29 2.98 -16.80
N LEU A 102 -18.67 1.85 -16.23
CA LEU A 102 -18.06 0.55 -16.49
C LEU A 102 -19.12 -0.49 -16.84
N GLN A 103 -18.76 -1.42 -17.71
CA GLN A 103 -19.42 -2.72 -17.77
C GLN A 103 -18.66 -3.69 -16.89
N VAL A 104 -19.39 -4.35 -16.00
CA VAL A 104 -18.81 -5.27 -15.02
C VAL A 104 -19.66 -6.52 -14.88
N ARG A 105 -19.04 -7.58 -14.37
CA ARG A 105 -19.73 -8.74 -13.80
C ARG A 105 -19.57 -8.73 -12.29
N GLN A 106 -20.64 -8.98 -11.55
CA GLN A 106 -20.62 -8.93 -10.09
C GLN A 106 -20.05 -10.24 -9.51
N GLY A 107 -19.27 -10.11 -8.43
CA GLY A 107 -18.76 -11.24 -7.68
C GLY A 107 -19.90 -12.02 -7.03
N ASN A 108 -19.88 -13.34 -7.18
CA ASN A 108 -20.94 -14.22 -6.69
C ASN A 108 -20.63 -14.82 -5.29
N GLY A 109 -19.52 -14.40 -4.68
CA GLY A 109 -19.05 -14.88 -3.38
C GLY A 109 -18.40 -16.27 -3.41
N TYR A 110 -18.20 -16.86 -4.58
CA TYR A 110 -17.50 -18.13 -4.72
C TYR A 110 -16.05 -18.02 -4.23
N LEU A 111 -15.65 -19.02 -3.45
CA LEU A 111 -14.28 -19.28 -3.07
C LEU A 111 -13.91 -20.68 -3.58
N SER A 112 -12.71 -20.84 -4.10
CA SER A 112 -12.17 -22.17 -4.39
C SER A 112 -12.07 -22.99 -3.10
N PRO A 113 -12.03 -24.34 -3.20
CA PRO A 113 -11.90 -25.20 -2.01
C PRO A 113 -10.69 -24.87 -1.14
N SER A 114 -9.57 -24.47 -1.73
CA SER A 114 -8.35 -24.08 -1.01
C SER A 114 -8.54 -22.75 -0.28
N GLU A 115 -9.13 -21.74 -0.93
CA GLU A 115 -9.44 -20.44 -0.31
C GLU A 115 -10.43 -20.57 0.84
N LEU A 116 -11.49 -21.37 0.66
CA LEU A 116 -12.46 -21.65 1.72
C LEU A 116 -11.79 -22.36 2.91
N THR A 117 -10.91 -23.34 2.64
CA THR A 117 -10.15 -24.03 3.68
C THR A 117 -9.24 -23.08 4.45
N ALA A 118 -8.50 -22.21 3.74
CA ALA A 118 -7.64 -21.21 4.36
C ALA A 118 -8.46 -20.21 5.20
N ARG A 119 -9.56 -19.71 4.65
CA ARG A 119 -10.49 -18.81 5.34
C ARG A 119 -11.03 -19.42 6.64
N ASN A 120 -11.42 -20.70 6.61
CA ASN A 120 -11.92 -21.39 7.81
C ASN A 120 -10.83 -21.53 8.88
N ARG A 121 -9.59 -21.90 8.51
CA ARG A 121 -8.47 -22.00 9.47
C ARG A 121 -8.16 -20.66 10.13
N LEU A 122 -8.19 -19.58 9.36
CA LEU A 122 -7.98 -18.23 9.88
C LEU A 122 -9.14 -17.80 10.79
N ALA A 123 -10.37 -18.16 10.45
CA ALA A 123 -11.54 -17.90 11.30
C ALA A 123 -11.45 -18.64 12.65
N GLU A 124 -10.92 -19.87 12.67
CA GLU A 124 -10.71 -20.65 13.90
C GLU A 124 -9.73 -19.98 14.88
N ILE A 125 -8.77 -19.20 14.39
CA ILE A 125 -7.85 -18.40 15.22
C ILE A 125 -8.36 -16.98 15.49
N GLY A 126 -9.64 -16.72 15.23
CA GLY A 126 -10.31 -15.46 15.55
C GLY A 126 -10.21 -14.37 14.48
N PHE A 127 -9.74 -14.69 13.27
CA PHE A 127 -9.69 -13.71 12.18
C PHE A 127 -11.10 -13.49 11.59
N ALA A 128 -11.54 -12.22 11.53
CA ALA A 128 -12.78 -11.84 10.86
C ALA A 128 -12.49 -11.38 9.42
N PHE A 129 -13.40 -11.70 8.50
CA PHE A 129 -13.28 -11.31 7.10
C PHE A 129 -14.37 -10.31 6.75
N ASP A 130 -13.96 -9.13 6.28
CA ASP A 130 -14.88 -8.21 5.66
C ASP A 130 -15.37 -8.78 4.33
N THR A 131 -16.67 -8.65 4.08
CA THR A 131 -17.21 -8.88 2.74
C THR A 131 -16.86 -7.69 1.86
N VAL A 132 -16.15 -7.95 0.77
CA VAL A 132 -15.79 -6.97 -0.26
C VAL A 132 -16.64 -7.27 -1.48
N ASP A 133 -17.30 -6.25 -2.04
CA ASP A 133 -17.91 -6.40 -3.36
C ASP A 133 -16.82 -6.47 -4.42
N GLU A 134 -16.85 -7.50 -5.25
CA GLU A 134 -15.91 -7.63 -6.35
C GLU A 134 -16.63 -7.39 -7.68
N PHE A 135 -15.98 -6.66 -8.58
CA PHE A 135 -16.46 -6.45 -9.94
C PHE A 135 -15.36 -6.86 -10.92
N LEU A 136 -15.68 -7.80 -11.81
CA LEU A 136 -14.82 -8.12 -12.94
C LEU A 136 -15.03 -7.05 -14.02
N LEU A 137 -13.97 -6.31 -14.37
CA LEU A 137 -14.01 -5.32 -15.44
C LEU A 137 -14.20 -6.01 -16.80
N VAL A 138 -15.29 -5.66 -17.48
CA VAL A 138 -15.57 -6.08 -18.86
C VAL A 138 -15.14 -4.99 -19.83
N ASP A 139 -15.64 -3.75 -19.64
CA ASP A 139 -15.32 -2.62 -20.52
C ASP A 139 -15.42 -1.27 -19.80
N ILE A 140 -14.74 -0.25 -20.34
CA ILE A 140 -14.80 1.14 -19.89
C ILE A 140 -15.65 1.92 -20.89
N LEU A 141 -16.79 2.44 -20.43
CA LEU A 141 -17.74 3.15 -21.26
C LEU A 141 -17.48 4.67 -21.27
N PRO A 142 -18.03 5.41 -22.25
CA PRO A 142 -18.05 6.86 -22.20
C PRO A 142 -18.64 7.37 -20.87
N PRO A 143 -18.08 8.44 -20.28
CA PRO A 143 -18.46 8.91 -18.97
C PRO A 143 -19.92 9.39 -18.96
N ARG A 144 -20.64 9.02 -17.90
CA ARG A 144 -22.00 9.50 -17.62
C ARG A 144 -21.99 10.28 -16.32
N ALA A 145 -22.66 11.44 -16.30
CA ALA A 145 -22.77 12.27 -15.12
C ALA A 145 -23.64 11.59 -14.05
N VAL A 146 -23.10 11.44 -12.85
CA VAL A 146 -23.79 10.88 -11.68
C VAL A 146 -23.50 11.78 -10.48
N ALA A 147 -24.37 12.76 -10.24
CA ALA A 147 -24.14 13.86 -9.29
C ALA A 147 -23.78 13.40 -7.86
N VAL A 148 -24.34 12.27 -7.41
CA VAL A 148 -24.01 11.72 -6.09
C VAL A 148 -22.56 11.25 -6.01
N LEU A 149 -22.00 10.71 -7.10
CA LEU A 149 -20.59 10.30 -7.17
C LEU A 149 -19.64 11.50 -7.28
N GLU A 150 -20.07 12.60 -7.91
CA GLU A 150 -19.31 13.86 -7.90
C GLU A 150 -19.16 14.42 -6.49
N THR A 151 -20.22 14.30 -5.67
CA THR A 151 -20.18 14.69 -4.25
C THR A 151 -19.21 13.81 -3.46
N VAL A 152 -19.22 12.49 -3.70
CA VAL A 152 -18.26 11.56 -3.08
C VAL A 152 -16.83 11.90 -3.49
N LEU A 153 -16.58 12.11 -4.78
CA LEU A 153 -15.24 12.44 -5.28
C LEU A 153 -14.73 13.77 -4.70
N ALA A 154 -15.58 14.79 -4.64
CA ALA A 154 -15.21 16.09 -4.05
C ALA A 154 -14.88 15.96 -2.56
N ALA A 155 -15.66 15.18 -1.79
CA ALA A 155 -15.38 14.91 -0.38
C ALA A 155 -14.08 14.10 -0.23
N GLN A 156 -13.90 13.05 -1.02
CA GLN A 156 -12.73 12.18 -1.01
C GLN A 156 -11.42 12.91 -1.35
N THR A 157 -11.47 13.89 -2.26
CA THR A 157 -10.28 14.65 -2.71
C THR A 157 -10.02 15.92 -1.91
N THR A 158 -10.87 16.23 -0.92
CA THR A 158 -10.62 17.31 0.03
C THR A 158 -9.48 16.89 0.96
N PRO A 159 -8.33 17.60 0.99
CA PRO A 159 -7.22 17.25 1.88
C PRO A 159 -7.65 17.31 3.34
N GLN A 160 -7.42 16.23 4.08
CA GLN A 160 -7.61 16.24 5.53
C GLN A 160 -6.32 16.71 6.20
N THR A 161 -6.49 17.51 7.25
CA THR A 161 -5.38 18.05 8.03
C THR A 161 -5.56 17.75 9.50
N PHE A 162 -4.46 17.46 10.17
CA PHE A 162 -4.39 17.30 11.62
C PHE A 162 -3.46 18.33 12.22
N GLU A 163 -3.94 19.07 13.22
CA GLU A 163 -3.13 20.05 13.95
C GLU A 163 -2.50 19.40 15.19
N SER A 164 -1.23 19.00 15.06
CA SER A 164 -0.44 18.51 16.19
C SER A 164 0.01 19.68 17.06
N SER A 165 -0.16 19.56 18.39
CA SER A 165 0.39 20.55 19.31
C SER A 165 1.92 20.54 19.36
N ALA A 166 2.55 19.44 18.94
CA ALA A 166 4.00 19.26 18.97
C ALA A 166 4.67 19.53 17.61
N LEU A 167 3.99 19.18 16.52
CA LEU A 167 4.55 19.24 15.17
C LEU A 167 3.86 20.25 14.24
N GLY A 168 2.75 20.86 14.66
CA GLY A 168 1.93 21.72 13.79
C GLY A 168 1.09 20.92 12.79
N SER A 169 0.75 21.56 11.67
CA SER A 169 -0.16 20.99 10.67
C SER A 169 0.46 19.82 9.91
N MET A 170 -0.30 18.72 9.82
CA MET A 170 0.03 17.51 9.08
C MET A 170 -1.09 17.22 8.07
N ILE A 171 -0.74 16.66 6.92
CA ILE A 171 -1.68 16.40 5.82
C ILE A 171 -1.84 14.89 5.64
N GLU A 172 -3.06 14.43 5.45
CA GLU A 172 -3.33 13.02 5.16
C GLU A 172 -2.81 12.60 3.78
N ASP A 173 -1.97 11.56 3.75
CA ASP A 173 -1.77 10.71 2.58
C ASP A 173 -2.80 9.57 2.61
N ARG A 174 -3.88 9.75 1.84
CA ARG A 174 -4.99 8.79 1.72
C ARG A 174 -4.59 7.45 1.10
N ALA A 175 -3.44 7.37 0.41
CA ALA A 175 -2.97 6.12 -0.19
C ALA A 175 -2.62 5.08 0.89
N VAL A 176 -2.06 5.56 2.01
CA VAL A 176 -1.57 4.76 3.13
C VAL A 176 -2.33 5.02 4.44
N GLY A 177 -3.17 6.06 4.49
CA GLY A 177 -3.93 6.44 5.69
C GLY A 177 -3.06 7.09 6.76
N TRP A 178 -1.95 7.70 6.38
CA TRP A 178 -1.01 8.36 7.28
C TRP A 178 -1.17 9.86 7.22
N PHE A 179 -0.94 10.54 8.34
CA PHE A 179 -0.74 11.99 8.36
C PHE A 179 0.75 12.27 8.28
N THR A 180 1.16 13.10 7.32
CA THR A 180 2.56 13.36 7.01
C THR A 180 2.87 14.85 7.09
N ARG A 181 4.14 15.16 7.38
CA ARG A 181 4.72 16.49 7.16
C ARG A 181 6.22 16.37 6.95
N ARG A 182 6.83 17.42 6.41
CA ARG A 182 8.28 17.55 6.36
C ARG A 182 8.78 18.41 7.52
N MET A 183 9.96 18.07 8.03
CA MET A 183 10.63 18.88 9.04
C MET A 183 12.16 18.75 8.99
N PRO A 184 12.88 19.74 9.55
CA PRO A 184 14.32 19.66 9.67
C PRO A 184 14.73 18.53 10.62
N TRP A 185 15.76 17.78 10.22
CA TRP A 185 16.39 16.71 10.97
C TRP A 185 17.85 16.61 10.53
N PHE A 186 18.80 16.73 11.46
CA PHE A 186 20.22 16.52 11.19
C PHE A 186 20.76 17.26 9.94
N GLY A 187 20.40 18.56 9.81
CA GLY A 187 20.84 19.41 8.69
C GLY A 187 20.12 19.18 7.35
N ARG A 188 19.08 18.34 7.31
CA ARG A 188 18.27 18.05 6.11
C ARG A 188 16.78 18.07 6.43
N GLU A 189 15.95 17.95 5.41
CA GLU A 189 14.51 17.76 5.55
C GLU A 189 14.16 16.27 5.41
N ILE A 190 13.45 15.73 6.39
CA ILE A 190 12.89 14.37 6.35
C ILE A 190 11.37 14.43 6.29
N GLU A 191 10.74 13.33 5.89
CA GLU A 191 9.31 13.12 6.12
C GLU A 191 9.08 12.51 7.51
N VAL A 192 8.04 12.96 8.21
CA VAL A 192 7.56 12.30 9.42
C VAL A 192 6.09 11.97 9.27
N SER A 193 5.69 10.80 9.74
CA SER A 193 4.33 10.30 9.57
C SER A 193 3.79 9.59 10.81
N VAL A 194 2.46 9.65 10.97
CA VAL A 194 1.71 8.91 11.98
C VAL A 194 0.46 8.29 11.38
N ASP A 195 0.02 7.16 11.92
CA ASP A 195 -1.24 6.54 11.49
C ASP A 195 -2.45 7.46 11.75
N GLY A 196 -3.38 7.49 10.81
CA GLY A 196 -4.69 8.12 10.99
C GLY A 196 -5.47 7.43 12.10
N ALA A 197 -5.71 8.15 13.20
CA ALA A 197 -6.37 7.61 14.38
C ALA A 197 -7.23 8.69 15.07
N SER A 198 -7.69 8.40 16.29
CA SER A 198 -8.35 9.43 17.10
C SER A 198 -7.39 10.59 17.39
N ALA A 199 -7.90 11.83 17.43
CA ALA A 199 -7.08 13.00 17.72
C ALA A 199 -6.20 12.85 18.99
N PRO A 200 -6.69 12.31 20.13
CA PRO A 200 -5.83 12.07 21.30
C PRO A 200 -4.67 11.09 21.04
N GLN A 201 -4.88 10.06 20.24
CA GLN A 201 -3.84 9.09 19.89
C GLN A 201 -2.80 9.71 18.95
N MET A 202 -3.25 10.44 17.92
CA MET A 202 -2.36 11.17 17.02
C MET A 202 -1.53 12.23 17.76
N GLN A 203 -2.08 12.89 18.79
CA GLN A 203 -1.29 13.79 19.65
C GLN A 203 -0.20 13.06 20.46
N LYS A 204 -0.36 11.76 20.76
CA LYS A 204 0.69 10.98 21.43
C LYS A 204 1.76 10.53 20.44
N THR A 205 1.37 9.99 19.28
CA THR A 205 2.33 9.55 18.25
C THR A 205 3.17 10.72 17.73
N THR A 206 2.56 11.90 17.52
CA THR A 206 3.33 13.11 17.14
C THR A 206 4.26 13.61 18.24
N ARG A 207 3.96 13.35 19.52
CA ARG A 207 4.88 13.63 20.64
C ARG A 207 6.08 12.69 20.66
N THR A 208 5.95 11.44 20.22
CA THR A 208 7.09 10.54 20.01
C THR A 208 8.09 11.17 19.05
N ILE A 209 7.62 11.61 17.87
CA ILE A 209 8.47 12.28 16.87
C ILE A 209 9.11 13.55 17.44
N ALA A 210 8.34 14.37 18.18
CA ALA A 210 8.89 15.56 18.82
C ALA A 210 9.99 15.24 19.83
N THR A 211 9.83 14.15 20.59
CA THR A 211 10.85 13.67 21.55
C THR A 211 12.13 13.22 20.84
N LEU A 212 11.99 12.59 19.67
CA LEU A 212 13.13 12.25 18.82
C LEU A 212 13.82 13.52 18.29
N ALA A 213 13.05 14.52 17.88
CA ALA A 213 13.56 15.76 17.32
C ALA A 213 14.28 16.66 18.35
N ASP A 214 13.93 16.54 19.64
CA ASP A 214 14.61 17.27 20.73
C ASP A 214 16.09 16.89 20.87
N ASP A 215 16.49 15.68 20.43
CA ASP A 215 17.88 15.22 20.38
C ASP A 215 18.16 14.43 19.08
N ALA A 216 17.88 15.08 17.94
CA ALA A 216 18.01 14.46 16.63
C ALA A 216 19.42 13.88 16.37
N ASP A 217 20.47 14.52 16.89
CA ASP A 217 21.86 14.08 16.73
C ASP A 217 22.10 12.73 17.43
N LEU A 218 21.59 12.56 18.65
CA LEU A 218 21.68 11.30 19.40
C LEU A 218 20.97 10.17 18.66
N TRP A 219 19.72 10.40 18.24
CA TRP A 219 18.91 9.38 17.58
C TRP A 219 19.46 9.02 16.19
N GLN A 220 19.88 10.02 15.40
CA GLN A 220 20.54 9.81 14.12
C GLN A 220 21.79 8.95 14.28
N THR A 221 22.68 9.33 15.20
CA THR A 221 23.97 8.64 15.39
C THR A 221 23.75 7.22 15.91
N GLY A 222 22.85 7.04 16.87
CA GLY A 222 22.53 5.71 17.41
C GLY A 222 21.92 4.77 16.37
N ALA A 223 20.96 5.24 15.58
CA ALA A 223 20.32 4.45 14.54
C ALA A 223 21.31 4.08 13.42
N ALA A 224 22.15 5.02 12.97
CA ALA A 224 23.14 4.75 11.93
C ALA A 224 24.22 3.77 12.40
N ALA A 225 24.68 3.88 13.66
CA ALA A 225 25.63 2.94 14.25
C ALA A 225 25.03 1.52 14.36
N PHE A 226 23.76 1.41 14.76
CA PHE A 226 23.05 0.13 14.80
C PHE A 226 22.91 -0.49 13.40
N ALA A 227 22.47 0.29 12.41
CA ALA A 227 22.37 -0.19 11.03
C ALA A 227 23.74 -0.65 10.48
N ALA A 228 24.81 0.10 10.77
CA ALA A 228 26.15 -0.29 10.36
C ALA A 228 26.63 -1.59 11.01
N GLN A 229 26.34 -1.78 12.30
CA GLN A 229 26.66 -3.02 13.00
C GLN A 229 26.01 -4.24 12.35
N GLU A 230 24.74 -4.12 11.96
CA GLU A 230 23.96 -5.23 11.41
C GLU A 230 24.23 -5.47 9.92
N LEU A 231 24.40 -4.41 9.12
CA LEU A 231 24.35 -4.50 7.65
C LEU A 231 25.70 -4.29 6.95
N CYS A 232 26.69 -3.67 7.61
CA CYS A 232 28.03 -3.51 7.02
C CYS A 232 28.70 -4.86 6.67
N PRO A 233 28.58 -5.93 7.50
CA PRO A 233 29.10 -7.25 7.13
C PRO A 233 28.46 -7.80 5.84
N LEU A 234 27.13 -7.69 5.71
CA LEU A 234 26.40 -8.13 4.54
C LEU A 234 26.82 -7.36 3.28
N TYR A 235 26.94 -6.04 3.39
CA TYR A 235 27.41 -5.19 2.30
C TYR A 235 28.79 -5.64 1.81
N ASN A 236 29.74 -5.78 2.75
CA ASN A 236 31.09 -6.18 2.43
C ASN A 236 31.15 -7.59 1.83
N GLU A 237 30.34 -8.53 2.30
CA GLU A 237 30.37 -9.89 1.78
C GLU A 237 29.78 -10.03 0.38
N SER A 238 28.66 -9.34 0.11
CA SER A 238 27.78 -9.69 -1.03
C SER A 238 27.47 -8.54 -1.99
N TRP A 239 27.70 -7.28 -1.61
CA TRP A 239 27.23 -6.12 -2.39
C TRP A 239 28.33 -5.17 -2.84
N ARG A 240 29.46 -5.10 -2.13
CA ARG A 240 30.55 -4.19 -2.50
C ARG A 240 31.08 -4.52 -3.91
N GLU A 241 31.24 -3.49 -4.73
CA GLU A 241 31.97 -3.57 -5.99
C GLU A 241 33.47 -3.31 -5.80
N ASP A 242 33.80 -2.51 -4.78
CA ASP A 242 35.17 -2.14 -4.45
C ASP A 242 35.95 -3.25 -3.74
N THR A 243 37.28 -3.23 -3.91
CA THR A 243 38.17 -4.20 -3.26
C THR A 243 38.43 -3.90 -1.78
N THR A 244 38.18 -2.66 -1.34
CA THR A 244 38.42 -2.23 0.04
C THR A 244 37.11 -2.32 0.83
N PRO A 245 37.06 -3.13 1.90
CA PRO A 245 35.86 -3.18 2.74
C PRO A 245 35.66 -1.86 3.47
N LEU A 246 34.41 -1.46 3.64
CA LEU A 246 34.06 -0.36 4.54
C LEU A 246 34.12 -0.84 5.98
N ASP A 247 34.58 0.02 6.89
CA ASP A 247 34.32 -0.18 8.31
C ASP A 247 32.91 0.31 8.71
N ALA A 248 32.52 0.07 9.96
CA ALA A 248 31.19 0.44 10.44
C ALA A 248 30.99 1.96 10.51
N ASP A 249 32.03 2.75 10.77
CA ASP A 249 31.93 4.20 10.86
C ASP A 249 31.80 4.81 9.46
N GLU A 250 32.56 4.30 8.48
CA GLU A 250 32.45 4.67 7.07
C GLU A 250 31.07 4.32 6.51
N PHE A 251 30.53 3.15 6.86
CA PHE A 251 29.18 2.75 6.49
C PHE A 251 28.13 3.68 7.10
N ALA A 252 28.18 3.90 8.42
CA ALA A 252 27.24 4.77 9.14
C ALA A 252 27.25 6.20 8.59
N ALA A 253 28.43 6.72 8.22
CA ALA A 253 28.57 8.07 7.68
C ALA A 253 27.89 8.28 6.32
N ARG A 254 27.61 7.21 5.56
CA ARG A 254 26.87 7.29 4.30
C ARG A 254 25.35 7.33 4.52
N LEU A 255 24.88 6.82 5.65
CA LEU A 255 23.46 6.68 5.92
C LEU A 255 22.78 8.03 6.13
N ARG A 256 21.64 8.16 5.47
CA ARG A 256 20.90 9.42 5.34
C ARG A 256 19.44 9.17 5.66
N LEU A 257 18.96 9.63 6.81
CA LEU A 257 17.56 9.43 7.18
C LEU A 257 16.64 10.09 6.14
N LEU A 258 15.62 9.34 5.72
CA LEU A 258 14.58 9.72 4.79
C LEU A 258 13.26 9.99 5.50
N SER A 259 12.86 9.06 6.38
CA SER A 259 11.56 9.12 7.05
C SER A 259 11.57 8.57 8.48
N ILE A 260 10.65 9.09 9.30
CA ILE A 260 10.28 8.53 10.61
C ILE A 260 8.78 8.24 10.59
N HIS A 261 8.39 7.02 10.92
CA HIS A 261 6.99 6.63 11.06
C HIS A 261 6.67 6.20 12.50
N VAL A 262 5.52 6.62 13.04
CA VAL A 262 5.02 6.20 14.36
C VAL A 262 3.57 5.72 14.24
N GLY A 263 3.38 4.39 14.25
CA GLY A 263 2.07 3.75 14.13
C GLY A 263 1.31 3.59 15.46
N SER A 264 2.00 3.60 16.61
CA SER A 264 1.41 3.32 17.92
C SER A 264 1.81 4.32 19.01
N ASP A 265 0.98 4.43 20.05
CA ASP A 265 1.17 5.37 21.17
C ASP A 265 2.02 4.81 22.32
N ASP A 266 2.81 3.77 22.05
CA ASP A 266 3.73 3.11 22.97
C ASP A 266 5.19 3.61 22.88
N GLY A 267 5.44 4.55 21.97
CA GLY A 267 6.77 5.14 21.77
C GLY A 267 7.69 4.31 20.88
N SER A 268 7.17 3.30 20.19
CA SER A 268 7.87 2.66 19.07
C SER A 268 7.82 3.54 17.82
N PHE A 269 8.82 3.38 16.95
CA PHE A 269 8.93 4.09 15.69
C PHE A 269 9.73 3.25 14.68
N SER A 270 9.53 3.52 13.39
CA SER A 270 10.33 2.94 12.31
C SER A 270 11.07 4.04 11.58
N LEU A 271 12.30 3.73 11.15
CA LEU A 271 13.19 4.63 10.42
C LEU A 271 13.51 4.05 9.05
N GLU A 272 13.65 4.93 8.08
CA GLU A 272 14.10 4.60 6.73
C GLU A 272 15.30 5.46 6.36
N PHE A 273 16.34 4.84 5.84
CA PHE A 273 17.58 5.47 5.42
C PHE A 273 17.84 5.23 3.93
N ASP A 274 18.28 6.30 3.27
CA ASP A 274 19.06 6.24 2.03
C ASP A 274 20.44 5.70 2.40
N ASP A 275 20.84 4.64 1.71
CA ASP A 275 22.07 3.89 1.93
C ASP A 275 23.20 4.35 0.99
N ASP A 276 23.00 5.42 0.22
CA ASP A 276 23.96 5.93 -0.77
C ASP A 276 24.32 4.88 -1.84
N ASP A 277 23.32 4.10 -2.26
CA ASP A 277 23.38 3.05 -3.29
C ASP A 277 24.26 1.84 -2.91
N MET A 278 24.49 1.62 -1.62
CA MET A 278 25.26 0.47 -1.12
C MET A 278 24.58 -0.88 -1.43
N PHE A 279 23.25 -0.92 -1.50
CA PHE A 279 22.45 -2.11 -1.75
C PHE A 279 21.68 -2.00 -3.07
N GLY A 280 22.24 -1.38 -4.12
CA GLY A 280 21.67 -1.42 -5.47
C GLY A 280 20.26 -0.85 -5.57
N GLY A 281 20.06 0.34 -5.00
CA GLY A 281 18.79 1.07 -4.98
C GLY A 281 17.76 0.65 -3.93
N HIS A 282 18.12 -0.21 -2.97
CA HIS A 282 17.27 -0.50 -1.80
C HIS A 282 17.43 0.60 -0.73
N SER A 283 16.46 0.69 0.19
CA SER A 283 16.52 1.52 1.38
C SER A 283 16.78 0.67 2.61
N ILE A 284 17.44 1.23 3.61
CA ILE A 284 17.61 0.54 4.91
C ILE A 284 16.45 0.90 5.82
N HIS A 285 15.82 -0.11 6.42
CA HIS A 285 14.76 0.06 7.41
C HIS A 285 15.21 -0.50 8.76
N LEU A 286 14.82 0.16 9.85
CA LEU A 286 14.99 -0.37 11.21
C LEU A 286 13.92 0.17 12.15
N ASP A 287 13.63 -0.59 13.21
CA ASP A 287 12.69 -0.20 14.25
C ASP A 287 13.45 0.36 15.46
N GLY A 288 12.80 1.26 16.19
CA GLY A 288 13.30 1.80 17.43
C GLY A 288 12.20 2.07 18.45
N SER A 289 12.61 2.39 19.68
CA SER A 289 11.69 2.89 20.69
C SER A 289 12.34 3.93 21.59
N LEU A 290 11.52 4.77 22.24
CA LEU A 290 11.99 5.85 23.11
C LEU A 290 12.84 5.40 24.31
N ASN A 291 12.96 4.09 24.56
CA ASN A 291 13.90 3.55 25.56
C ASN A 291 15.35 3.46 25.05
N GLY A 292 15.62 3.83 23.78
CA GLY A 292 16.95 3.81 23.17
C GLY A 292 17.32 2.50 22.50
N THR A 293 16.38 1.56 22.35
CA THR A 293 16.62 0.28 21.66
C THR A 293 16.31 0.41 20.17
N PHE A 294 17.15 -0.21 19.34
CA PHE A 294 16.93 -0.42 17.91
C PHE A 294 16.91 -1.92 17.58
N THR A 295 16.11 -2.31 16.59
CA THR A 295 15.93 -3.70 16.15
C THR A 295 15.62 -3.77 14.66
N ASN A 296 15.65 -4.99 14.09
CA ASN A 296 15.14 -5.28 12.74
C ASN A 296 15.77 -4.44 11.62
N ALA A 297 17.09 -4.21 11.66
CA ALA A 297 17.77 -3.58 10.53
C ALA A 297 17.72 -4.52 9.29
N GLY A 298 17.26 -3.99 8.16
CA GLY A 298 17.14 -4.73 6.91
C GLY A 298 17.18 -3.82 5.67
N ILE A 299 17.30 -4.44 4.50
CA ILE A 299 17.27 -3.83 3.15
C ILE A 299 16.05 -4.33 2.38
#